data_AF-W1YU15-F1
#
_entry.id   AF-W1YU15-F1
#
_cell.length_a   1.000
_cell.length_b   1.000
_cell.length_c   1.000
_cell.angle_alpha   90.00
_cell.angle_beta   90.00
_cell.angle_gamma   90.00
#
_symmetry.space_group_name_H-M   'P 1'
#
loop_
_entity.id
_entity.type
_entity.pdbx_description
1 polymer ?
#
loop_
_entity_poly.entity_id
_entity_poly.type
_entity_poly.pdbx_seq_one_letter_code
_entity_poly.pdbx_strand_id
1 'polypeptide(L)'
;DGEGEHILVRILKNGCNTRFVADALAKFLKIHAREVSFAGQKDKHAVTEQWLCARVPGKEMPDLSAFQLEGCQVLEYARHKRKLRLGALKGNAFTLVLREVSNRDDVEQRLIDICV
;
A
#
# COMPACT_ATOMS: atom_id res chain seq x y z
N ASP A 1 14.29 -2.72 -11.10
CA ASP A 1 15.56 -3.42 -10.81
C ASP A 1 15.47 -4.92 -11.03
N GLY A 2 14.34 -5.59 -10.81
CA GLY A 2 14.11 -6.98 -11.27
C GLY A 2 14.92 -8.06 -10.55
N GLU A 3 15.84 -7.66 -9.68
CA GLU A 3 16.76 -8.52 -8.95
C GLU A 3 16.92 -8.04 -7.50
N GLY A 4 17.47 -8.89 -6.63
CA GLY A 4 17.77 -8.57 -5.23
C GLY A 4 16.90 -9.33 -4.23
N GLU A 5 17.19 -9.17 -2.95
CA GLU A 5 16.52 -9.90 -1.87
C GLU A 5 15.17 -9.30 -1.47
N HIS A 6 14.79 -8.14 -2.00
CA HIS A 6 13.52 -7.52 -1.69
C HIS A 6 12.47 -7.83 -2.76
N ILE A 7 11.23 -7.97 -2.33
CA ILE A 7 10.06 -8.09 -3.19
C ILE A 7 9.15 -6.92 -2.85
N LEU A 8 8.92 -6.06 -3.82
CA LEU A 8 7.88 -5.05 -3.76
C LEU A 8 6.56 -5.71 -4.15
N VAL A 9 5.52 -5.48 -3.35
CA VAL A 9 4.17 -6.01 -3.57
C VAL A 9 3.21 -4.84 -3.52
N ARG A 10 2.53 -4.54 -4.63
CA ARG A 10 1.48 -3.52 -4.68
C ARG A 10 0.18 -4.17 -4.25
N ILE A 11 -0.39 -3.66 -3.16
CA ILE A 11 -1.61 -4.19 -2.57
C ILE A 11 -2.69 -3.12 -2.63
N LEU A 12 -3.84 -3.51 -3.18
CA LEU A 12 -5.12 -2.85 -2.95
C LEU A 12 -5.71 -3.40 -1.65
N LYS A 13 -6.11 -2.53 -0.73
CA LYS A 13 -6.84 -2.93 0.48
C LYS A 13 -8.11 -2.10 0.66
N ASN A 14 -9.14 -2.72 1.25
CA ASN A 14 -10.40 -2.12 1.61
C ASN A 14 -10.77 -2.54 3.05
N GLY A 15 -10.91 -1.58 3.97
CA GLY A 15 -11.29 -1.89 5.35
C GLY A 15 -10.17 -2.42 6.25
N CYS A 16 -8.93 -2.52 5.75
CA CYS A 16 -7.80 -3.09 6.49
C CYS A 16 -6.77 -2.03 6.92
N ASN A 17 -6.12 -2.26 8.07
CA ASN A 17 -4.95 -1.48 8.50
C ASN A 17 -3.70 -1.92 7.73
N THR A 18 -2.82 -1.00 7.34
CA THR A 18 -1.55 -1.32 6.65
C THR A 18 -0.72 -2.35 7.41
N ARG A 19 -0.61 -2.22 8.74
CA ARG A 19 0.19 -3.14 9.54
C ARG A 19 -0.38 -4.56 9.54
N PHE A 20 -1.70 -4.69 9.63
CA PHE A 20 -2.38 -5.98 9.55
C PHE A 20 -2.06 -6.71 8.25
N VAL A 21 -2.11 -5.99 7.11
CA VAL A 21 -1.76 -6.55 5.80
C VAL A 21 -0.27 -6.94 5.75
N ALA A 22 0.62 -6.11 6.31
CA ALA A 22 2.04 -6.41 6.36
C ALA A 22 2.36 -7.66 7.19
N ASP A 23 1.71 -7.83 8.34
CA ASP A 23 1.89 -9.00 9.20
C ASP A 23 1.31 -10.27 8.54
N ALA A 24 0.19 -10.16 7.83
CA ALA A 24 -0.37 -11.27 7.04
C ALA A 24 0.56 -11.68 5.88
N LEU A 25 1.13 -10.70 5.17
CA LEU A 25 2.12 -10.94 4.11
C LEU A 25 3.37 -11.62 4.68
N ALA A 26 3.85 -11.20 5.85
CA ALA A 26 4.99 -11.83 6.50
C ALA A 26 4.72 -13.31 6.83
N LYS A 27 3.54 -13.62 7.38
CA LYS A 27 3.10 -14.99 7.67
C LYS A 27 3.04 -15.84 6.41
N PHE A 28 2.44 -15.31 5.34
CA PHE A 28 2.36 -16.01 4.04
C PHE A 28 3.74 -16.34 3.48
N LEU A 29 4.65 -15.37 3.51
CA LEU A 29 6.03 -15.53 3.05
C LEU A 29 6.94 -16.30 4.02
N LYS A 30 6.42 -16.70 5.19
CA LYS A 30 7.18 -17.40 6.25
C LYS A 30 8.42 -16.62 6.70
N ILE A 31 8.32 -15.30 6.77
CA ILE A 31 9.38 -14.40 7.24
C ILE A 31 8.94 -13.67 8.52
N HIS A 32 9.92 -13.12 9.24
CA HIS A 32 9.61 -12.31 10.41
C HIS A 32 8.94 -10.99 10.00
N ALA A 33 7.95 -10.51 10.76
CA ALA A 33 7.21 -9.28 10.45
C ALA A 33 8.10 -8.03 10.26
N ARG A 34 9.28 -8.00 10.89
CA ARG A 34 10.29 -6.93 10.73
C ARG A 34 10.92 -6.86 9.33
N GLU A 35 10.86 -7.95 8.58
CA GLU A 35 11.36 -8.05 7.21
C GLU A 35 10.37 -7.46 6.21
N VAL A 36 9.14 -7.15 6.64
CA VAL A 36 8.16 -6.40 5.86
C VAL A 36 8.19 -4.93 6.25
N SER A 37 8.37 -4.07 5.25
CA SER A 37 8.37 -2.61 5.39
C SER A 37 7.44 -1.94 4.38
N PHE A 38 7.16 -0.67 4.61
CA PHE A 38 6.31 0.17 3.78
C PHE A 38 6.71 1.63 3.95
N ALA A 39 6.34 2.48 2.99
CA ALA A 39 6.70 3.89 3.02
C ALA A 39 5.85 4.72 3.99
N GLY A 40 4.62 4.29 4.27
CA GLY A 40 3.71 4.94 5.20
C GLY A 40 2.48 4.08 5.46
N GLN A 41 1.69 4.50 6.46
CA GLN A 41 0.39 3.90 6.73
C GLN A 41 -0.67 4.48 5.78
N LYS A 42 -1.76 3.74 5.59
CA LYS A 42 -2.93 4.15 4.82
C LYS A 42 -4.19 3.95 5.66
N ASP A 43 -5.19 4.77 5.40
CA ASP A 43 -6.44 4.78 6.15
C ASP A 43 -7.13 3.43 6.15
N LYS A 44 -7.63 3.00 7.32
CA LYS A 44 -8.38 1.75 7.45
C LYS A 44 -9.70 1.79 6.70
N HIS A 45 -10.44 2.89 6.88
CA HIS A 45 -11.79 3.10 6.34
C HIS A 45 -11.74 3.74 4.95
N ALA A 46 -11.02 3.10 4.04
CA ALA A 46 -10.87 3.53 2.65
C ALA A 46 -10.44 2.35 1.76
N VAL A 47 -10.62 2.52 0.45
CA VAL A 47 -9.93 1.73 -0.56
C VAL A 47 -8.59 2.40 -0.83
N THR A 48 -7.49 1.70 -0.60
CA THR A 48 -6.14 2.28 -0.69
C THR A 48 -5.18 1.34 -1.40
N GLU A 49 -4.34 1.89 -2.27
CA GLU A 49 -3.22 1.18 -2.88
C GLU A 49 -1.89 1.59 -2.23
N GLN A 50 -1.03 0.61 -1.99
CA GLN A 50 0.34 0.90 -1.57
C GLN A 50 1.32 -0.22 -1.91
N TRP A 51 2.59 0.15 -1.97
CA TRP A 51 3.70 -0.80 -1.97
C TRP A 51 4.05 -1.24 -0.55
N LEU A 52 4.08 -2.56 -0.35
CA LEU A 52 4.82 -3.21 0.73
C LEU A 52 6.13 -3.75 0.17
N CYS A 53 7.12 -3.96 1.04
CA CYS A 53 8.42 -4.50 0.69
C CYS A 53 8.76 -5.62 1.67
N ALA A 54 8.87 -6.85 1.18
CA ALA A 54 9.31 -7.99 1.97
C ALA A 54 10.75 -8.34 1.61
N ARG A 55 11.63 -8.54 2.60
CA ARG A 55 12.93 -9.15 2.34
C ARG A 55 12.79 -10.68 2.36
N VAL A 56 12.98 -11.31 1.22
CA VAL A 56 12.95 -12.76 1.03
C VAL A 56 14.27 -13.17 0.39
N PRO A 57 15.22 -13.73 1.15
CA PRO A 57 16.52 -14.16 0.62
C PRO A 57 16.38 -15.11 -0.57
N GLY A 58 17.40 -15.13 -1.43
CA GLY A 58 17.40 -15.93 -2.66
C GLY A 58 16.86 -15.18 -3.88
N LYS A 59 16.86 -15.88 -5.01
CA LYS A 59 16.50 -15.32 -6.33
C LYS A 59 15.12 -15.76 -6.82
N GLU A 60 14.59 -16.85 -6.28
CA GLU A 60 13.29 -17.40 -6.68
C GLU A 60 12.16 -16.46 -6.26
N MET A 61 11.18 -16.26 -7.14
CA MET A 61 10.01 -15.43 -6.85
C MET A 61 8.94 -16.31 -6.17
N PRO A 62 8.50 -15.98 -4.94
CA PRO A 62 7.33 -16.61 -4.35
C PRO A 62 6.08 -16.38 -5.20
N ASP A 63 5.22 -17.38 -5.27
CA ASP A 63 3.92 -17.23 -5.92
C ASP A 63 2.97 -16.42 -5.04
N LEU A 64 2.96 -15.10 -5.24
CA LEU A 64 2.06 -14.19 -4.52
C LEU A 64 0.62 -14.24 -5.03
N SER A 65 0.32 -14.98 -6.11
CA SER A 65 -1.07 -15.19 -6.54
C SER A 65 -1.86 -16.04 -5.53
N ALA A 66 -1.17 -16.87 -4.76
CA ALA A 66 -1.74 -17.67 -3.67
C ALA A 66 -1.96 -16.88 -2.36
N PHE A 67 -1.55 -15.62 -2.28
CA PHE A 67 -1.79 -14.80 -1.09
C PHE A 67 -3.26 -14.38 -1.04
N GLN A 68 -3.99 -14.90 -0.05
CA GLN A 68 -5.39 -14.57 0.20
C GLN A 68 -5.54 -13.87 1.54
N LEU A 69 -6.18 -12.70 1.51
CA LEU A 69 -6.54 -11.95 2.70
C LEU A 69 -7.83 -11.17 2.40
N GLU A 70 -8.83 -11.32 3.25
CA GLU A 70 -10.11 -10.61 3.08
C GLU A 70 -9.89 -9.10 2.99
N GLY A 71 -10.57 -8.48 2.03
CA GLY A 71 -10.43 -7.04 1.76
C GLY A 71 -9.09 -6.64 1.14
N CYS A 72 -8.24 -7.57 0.73
CA CYS A 72 -6.95 -7.28 0.09
C CYS A 72 -6.76 -8.01 -1.24
N GLN A 73 -6.07 -7.37 -2.17
CA GLN A 73 -5.73 -7.93 -3.48
C GLN A 73 -4.29 -7.53 -3.83
N VAL A 74 -3.49 -8.51 -4.27
CA VAL A 74 -2.19 -8.26 -4.90
C VAL A 74 -2.44 -7.78 -6.33
N LEU A 75 -1.94 -6.60 -6.67
CA LEU A 75 -2.05 -6.02 -8.00
C LEU A 75 -0.83 -6.37 -8.87
N GLU A 76 0.36 -6.27 -8.28
CA GLU A 76 1.61 -6.59 -8.96
C GLU A 76 2.72 -6.81 -7.92
N TYR A 77 3.78 -7.50 -8.32
CA TYR A 77 4.96 -7.69 -7.48
C TYR A 77 6.23 -7.89 -8.31
N ALA A 78 7.36 -7.42 -7.79
CA ALA A 78 8.64 -7.50 -8.47
C ALA A 78 9.81 -7.54 -7.49
N ARG A 79 10.91 -8.16 -7.92
CA ARG A 79 12.17 -8.18 -7.19
C ARG A 79 12.83 -6.80 -7.25
N HIS A 80 13.44 -6.40 -6.14
CA HIS A 80 14.09 -5.11 -5.96
C HIS A 80 15.36 -5.23 -5.11
N LYS A 81 16.34 -4.38 -5.40
CA LYS A 81 17.63 -4.37 -4.70
C LYS A 81 17.56 -3.73 -3.32
N ARG A 82 16.61 -2.81 -3.13
CA ARG A 82 16.58 -1.92 -1.99
C ARG A 82 15.31 -2.14 -1.16
N LYS A 83 15.47 -2.01 0.15
CA LYS A 83 14.35 -1.92 1.09
C LYS A 83 13.53 -0.65 0.84
N LEU A 84 12.21 -0.75 0.86
CA LEU A 84 11.32 0.40 0.95
C LEU A 84 11.34 0.97 2.38
N ARG A 85 11.85 2.20 2.54
CA ARG A 85 11.98 2.86 3.84
C ARG A 85 10.73 3.68 4.17
N LEU A 86 10.46 3.88 5.46
CA LEU A 86 9.46 4.86 5.92
C LEU A 86 9.81 6.25 5.33
N GLY A 87 8.80 6.98 4.88
CA GLY A 87 8.96 8.27 4.21
C GLY A 87 9.42 8.20 2.76
N ALA A 88 9.73 7.03 2.21
CA ALA A 88 10.13 6.88 0.80
C ALA A 88 8.93 6.90 -0.17
N LEU A 89 8.10 7.95 -0.07
CA LEU A 89 7.01 8.27 -0.98
C LEU A 89 6.98 9.78 -1.23
N LYS A 90 6.56 10.20 -2.43
CA LYS A 90 6.38 11.63 -2.74
C LYS A 90 5.11 12.21 -2.14
N GLY A 91 4.07 11.39 -2.03
CA GLY A 91 2.74 11.81 -1.59
C GLY A 91 1.70 10.74 -1.92
N ASN A 92 0.43 11.13 -1.82
CA ASN A 92 -0.72 10.27 -2.07
C ASN A 92 -1.66 10.97 -3.05
N ALA A 93 -2.23 10.22 -3.98
CA ALA A 93 -3.36 10.66 -4.77
C ALA A 93 -4.65 10.26 -4.04
N PHE A 94 -5.57 11.20 -3.87
CA PHE A 94 -6.87 10.95 -3.24
C PHE A 94 -7.98 11.16 -4.26
N THR A 95 -8.96 10.27 -4.23
CA THR A 95 -10.27 10.46 -4.87
C THR A 95 -11.30 10.45 -3.77
N LEU A 96 -11.96 11.58 -3.57
CA LEU A 96 -12.91 11.79 -2.49
C LEU A 96 -14.30 12.02 -3.08
N VAL A 97 -15.33 11.48 -2.43
CA VAL A 97 -16.74 11.75 -2.75
C VAL A 97 -17.36 12.40 -1.52
N LEU A 98 -17.68 13.69 -1.63
CA LEU A 98 -18.42 14.41 -0.61
C LEU A 98 -19.92 14.13 -0.79
N ARG A 99 -20.62 13.84 0.31
CA ARG A 99 -22.07 13.58 0.34
C ARG A 99 -22.71 14.57 1.30
N GLU A 100 -24.02 14.81 1.11
CA GLU A 100 -24.81 15.68 2.01
C GLU A 100 -24.23 17.09 2.17
N VAL A 101 -23.73 17.65 1.07
CA VAL A 101 -23.18 19.01 1.05
C VAL A 101 -24.31 20.03 1.19
N SER A 102 -24.32 20.79 2.28
CA SER A 102 -25.37 21.75 2.62
C SER A 102 -25.29 23.06 1.83
N ASN A 103 -24.07 23.51 1.51
CA ASN A 103 -23.81 24.69 0.69
C ASN A 103 -22.72 24.37 -0.34
N ARG A 104 -23.12 24.12 -1.58
CA ARG A 104 -22.21 23.68 -2.64
C ARG A 104 -21.30 24.80 -3.15
N ASP A 105 -21.82 26.01 -3.28
CA ASP A 105 -21.08 27.15 -3.84
C ASP A 105 -19.90 27.54 -2.94
N ASP A 106 -20.08 27.51 -1.62
CA ASP A 106 -19.01 27.74 -0.64
C ASP A 106 -17.88 26.70 -0.76
N VAL A 107 -18.24 25.42 -0.93
CA VAL A 107 -17.27 24.33 -1.13
C VAL A 107 -16.51 24.50 -2.44
N GLU A 108 -17.20 24.82 -3.54
CA GLU A 108 -16.57 25.03 -4.84
C GLU A 108 -15.60 26.23 -4.81
N GLN A 109 -15.99 27.34 -4.18
CA GLN A 109 -15.10 28.49 -4.00
C GLN A 109 -13.85 28.12 -3.22
N ARG A 110 -13.99 27.38 -2.11
CA ARG A 110 -12.86 26.96 -1.29
C ARG A 110 -11.93 25.97 -2.00
N LEU A 111 -12.46 25.13 -2.88
CA LEU A 111 -11.64 24.24 -3.71
C LEU A 111 -10.76 25.05 -4.68
N ILE A 112 -11.32 26.09 -5.31
CA ILE A 112 -10.56 27.00 -6.18
C ILE A 112 -9.40 27.65 -5.42
N ASP A 113 -9.64 28.10 -4.19
CA ASP A 113 -8.63 28.79 -3.37
C ASP A 113 -7.47 27.89 -2.93
N ILE A 114 -7.70 26.57 -2.82
CA ILE A 114 -6.70 25.59 -2.35
C ILE A 114 -5.94 24.92 -3.52
N CYS A 115 -6.53 24.85 -4.71
CA CYS A 115 -5.99 24.14 -5.88
C CYS A 115 -4.84 24.86 -6.62
N VAL A 116 -3.98 25.60 -5.91
CA VAL A 116 -2.81 26.30 -6.49
C VAL A 116 -1.81 25.32 -7.12
#